data_AF-L0G601-F1
#
_entry.id   AF-L0G601-F1
#
_cell.length_a   1.000
_cell.length_b   1.000
_cell.length_c   1.000
_cell.angle_alpha   90.00
_cell.angle_beta   90.00
_cell.angle_gamma   90.00
#
_symmetry.space_group_name_H-M   'P 1'
#
loop_
_entity.id
_entity.type
_entity.pdbx_description
1 polymer ?
#
loop_
_entity_poly.entity_id
_entity_poly.type
_entity_poly.pdbx_seq_one_letter_code
_entity_poly.pdbx_strand_id
1 'polypeptide(L)'
;MSVFSVLNYLNLISFSLVVIFGGICFQRSNLPTRIFSATFFIVYLVQVVSFFLARNGISNLLLFHVYFAAQFIGYGLYYWKILPSGPSRRWFLAFLGLCAILTGWEYSTKWSSLAQVFGGYSYFAMNLIFVFTSIFYLVHGVLNDRSMTHKLLHYGMMIYAGGSSIVFLLGDKLSQLDWKPLLFINLVLFMVFQGFYFAQLWKVRNS
;
A
#
# COMPACT_ATOMS: atom_id res chain seq x y z
N MET A 1 -10.76 25.22 10.64
CA MET A 1 -10.26 24.04 9.87
C MET A 1 -11.12 22.85 10.22
N SER A 2 -11.55 22.05 9.24
CA SER A 2 -12.27 20.80 9.51
C SER A 2 -11.31 19.75 10.10
N VAL A 3 -11.83 18.81 10.90
CA VAL A 3 -11.05 17.67 11.45
C VAL A 3 -10.34 16.91 10.34
N PHE A 4 -11.01 16.72 9.21
CA PHE A 4 -10.44 16.10 8.02
C PHE A 4 -9.22 16.86 7.45
N SER A 5 -9.26 18.19 7.46
CA SER A 5 -8.13 19.02 7.00
C SER A 5 -6.93 18.87 7.92
N VAL A 6 -7.13 18.94 9.25
CA VAL A 6 -6.06 18.73 10.24
C VAL A 6 -5.40 17.37 10.05
N LEU A 7 -6.20 16.31 9.88
CA LEU A 7 -5.69 14.96 9.69
C LEU A 7 -4.91 14.79 8.39
N ASN A 8 -5.31 15.44 7.29
CA ASN A 8 -4.52 15.41 6.05
C ASN A 8 -3.13 16.03 6.25
N TYR A 9 -3.03 17.15 6.98
CA TYR A 9 -1.74 17.75 7.32
C TYR A 9 -0.91 16.84 8.23
N LEU A 10 -1.54 16.26 9.26
CA LEU A 10 -0.86 15.30 10.15
C LEU A 10 -0.34 14.10 9.37
N ASN A 11 -1.14 13.53 8.46
CA ASN A 11 -0.74 12.44 7.60
C ASN A 11 0.44 12.84 6.70
N LEU A 12 0.43 14.05 6.11
CA LEU A 12 1.53 14.51 5.28
C LEU A 12 2.83 14.64 6.08
N ILE A 13 2.75 15.24 7.27
CA ILE A 13 3.88 15.39 8.20
C ILE A 13 4.41 14.01 8.62
N SER A 14 3.55 13.12 9.09
CA SER A 14 3.96 11.78 9.53
C SER A 14 4.59 10.99 8.39
N PHE A 15 4.04 11.09 7.18
CA PHE A 15 4.60 10.44 6.01
C PHE A 15 5.97 11.01 5.62
N SER A 16 6.13 12.34 5.61
CA SER A 16 7.43 12.97 5.38
C SER A 16 8.48 12.48 6.38
N LEU A 17 8.14 12.39 7.67
CA LEU A 17 9.05 11.89 8.70
C LEU A 17 9.46 10.44 8.45
N VAL A 18 8.51 9.57 8.11
CA VAL A 18 8.77 8.15 7.82
C VAL A 18 9.66 7.99 6.59
N VAL A 19 9.43 8.78 5.55
CA VAL A 19 10.24 8.77 4.31
C VAL A 19 11.66 9.26 4.58
N ILE A 20 11.84 10.37 5.29
CA ILE A 20 13.16 10.89 5.65
C ILE A 20 13.91 9.84 6.46
N PHE A 21 13.25 9.23 7.46
CA PHE A 21 13.85 8.19 8.27
C PHE A 21 14.21 6.93 7.45
N GLY A 22 13.35 6.55 6.50
CA GLY A 22 13.60 5.48 5.54
C GLY A 22 14.81 5.74 4.66
N GLY A 23 15.00 7.00 4.22
CA GLY A 23 16.18 7.45 3.47
C GLY A 23 17.47 7.33 4.28
N ILE A 24 17.45 7.77 5.54
CA ILE A 24 18.60 7.65 6.47
C ILE A 24 18.96 6.17 6.69
N CYS A 25 17.96 5.29 6.84
CA CYS A 25 18.18 3.86 7.08
C CYS A 25 18.48 3.07 5.80
N PHE A 26 18.39 3.68 4.61
CA PHE A 26 18.37 2.96 3.33
C PHE A 26 19.64 2.14 3.09
N GLN A 27 20.81 2.73 3.29
CA GLN A 27 22.10 2.06 3.06
C GLN A 27 22.34 0.92 4.06
N ARG A 28 21.81 0.99 5.28
CA ARG A 28 21.94 -0.06 6.30
C ARG A 28 20.90 -1.16 6.16
N SER A 29 19.83 -0.91 5.41
CA SER A 29 18.73 -1.85 5.24
C SER A 29 19.08 -3.00 4.30
N ASN A 30 18.47 -4.17 4.54
CA ASN A 30 18.52 -5.28 3.61
C ASN A 30 17.72 -5.00 2.32
N LEU A 31 17.95 -5.79 1.27
CA LEU A 31 17.34 -5.56 -0.04
C LEU A 31 15.79 -5.49 0.00
N PRO A 32 15.05 -6.40 0.68
CA PRO A 32 13.60 -6.27 0.82
C PRO A 32 13.15 -4.94 1.41
N THR A 33 13.77 -4.50 2.51
CA THR A 33 13.45 -3.22 3.13
C THR A 33 13.78 -2.05 2.20
N ARG A 34 14.88 -2.09 1.45
CA ARG A 34 15.21 -1.06 0.45
C ARG A 34 14.15 -0.95 -0.64
N ILE A 35 13.69 -2.09 -1.18
CA ILE A 35 12.60 -2.12 -2.18
C ILE A 35 11.36 -1.45 -1.59
N PHE A 36 10.97 -1.85 -0.38
CA PHE A 36 9.81 -1.30 0.28
C PHE A 36 9.95 0.22 0.53
N SER A 37 11.13 0.69 0.97
CA SER A 37 11.41 2.12 1.15
C SER A 37 11.30 2.91 -0.14
N ALA A 38 11.81 2.38 -1.26
CA ALA A 38 11.69 3.02 -2.56
C ALA A 38 10.23 3.09 -3.01
N THR A 39 9.45 2.03 -2.81
CA THR A 39 7.99 2.05 -3.06
C THR A 39 7.28 3.09 -2.20
N PHE A 40 7.59 3.14 -0.90
CA PHE A 40 6.98 4.09 0.03
C PHE A 40 7.30 5.54 -0.33
N PHE A 41 8.52 5.81 -0.85
CA PHE A 41 8.90 7.11 -1.38
C PHE A 41 8.11 7.50 -2.64
N ILE A 42 7.90 6.57 -3.59
CA ILE A 42 7.07 6.84 -4.77
C ILE A 42 5.64 7.18 -4.36
N VAL A 43 5.07 6.41 -3.43
CA VAL A 43 3.73 6.68 -2.88
C VAL A 43 3.67 8.07 -2.23
N TYR A 44 4.72 8.45 -1.50
CA TYR A 44 4.82 9.79 -0.90
C TYR A 44 4.78 10.90 -1.96
N LEU A 45 5.57 10.78 -3.02
CA LEU A 45 5.56 11.75 -4.12
C LEU A 45 4.16 11.87 -4.73
N VAL A 46 3.51 10.74 -5.00
CA VAL A 46 2.14 10.72 -5.54
C VAL A 46 1.17 11.43 -4.59
N GLN A 47 1.28 11.21 -3.28
CA GLN A 47 0.38 11.83 -2.30
C GLN A 47 0.63 13.32 -2.14
N VAL A 48 1.89 13.77 -2.14
CA VAL A 48 2.26 15.19 -2.11
C VAL A 48 1.70 15.91 -3.33
N VAL A 49 1.91 15.36 -4.53
CA VAL A 49 1.39 15.95 -5.78
C VAL A 49 -0.14 15.96 -5.75
N SER A 50 -0.77 14.86 -5.34
CA SER A 50 -2.24 14.75 -5.21
C SER A 50 -2.81 15.81 -4.27
N PHE A 51 -2.13 16.11 -3.16
CA PHE A 51 -2.53 17.15 -2.21
C PHE A 51 -2.49 18.54 -2.85
N PHE A 52 -1.41 18.87 -3.57
CA PHE A 52 -1.30 20.16 -4.24
C PHE A 52 -2.32 20.31 -5.38
N LEU A 53 -2.56 19.27 -6.18
CA LEU A 53 -3.60 19.30 -7.21
C LEU A 53 -4.98 19.55 -6.61
N ALA A 54 -5.34 18.81 -5.56
CA ALA A 54 -6.63 18.99 -4.89
C ALA A 54 -6.81 20.41 -4.33
N ARG A 55 -5.75 21.01 -3.78
CA ARG A 55 -5.78 22.38 -3.27
C ARG A 55 -6.00 23.42 -4.37
N ASN A 56 -5.58 23.14 -5.59
CA ASN A 56 -5.80 24.00 -6.76
C ASN A 56 -7.08 23.64 -7.53
N GLY A 57 -7.94 22.76 -7.00
CA GLY A 57 -9.17 22.33 -7.66
C GLY A 57 -8.96 21.44 -8.89
N ILE A 58 -7.75 20.90 -9.08
CA ILE A 58 -7.41 20.01 -10.18
C ILE A 58 -7.69 18.56 -9.75
N SER A 59 -8.41 17.81 -10.60
CA SER A 59 -8.64 16.39 -10.37
C SER A 59 -7.32 15.62 -10.27
N ASN A 60 -7.20 14.79 -9.23
CA ASN A 60 -6.03 13.95 -8.96
C ASN A 60 -6.33 12.45 -9.14
N LEU A 61 -7.46 12.12 -9.77
CA LEU A 61 -7.90 10.75 -9.91
C LEU A 61 -6.92 9.89 -10.73
N LEU A 62 -6.29 10.46 -11.75
CA LEU A 62 -5.26 9.74 -12.52
C LEU A 62 -4.08 9.31 -11.64
N LEU A 63 -3.70 10.12 -10.66
CA LEU A 63 -2.62 9.81 -9.72
C LEU A 63 -2.96 8.64 -8.80
N PHE A 64 -4.25 8.39 -8.54
CA PHE A 64 -4.68 7.20 -7.81
C PHE A 64 -4.30 5.91 -8.57
N HIS A 65 -4.45 5.88 -9.90
CA HIS A 65 -4.05 4.71 -10.70
C HIS A 65 -2.52 4.53 -10.73
N VAL A 66 -1.77 5.64 -10.76
CA VAL A 66 -0.30 5.61 -10.66
C VAL A 66 0.13 5.09 -9.29
N TYR A 67 -0.50 5.57 -8.22
CA TYR A 67 -0.31 5.08 -6.85
C TYR A 67 -0.57 3.57 -6.77
N PHE A 68 -1.68 3.11 -7.34
CA PHE A 68 -2.06 1.71 -7.35
C PHE A 68 -1.04 0.84 -8.09
N ALA A 69 -0.60 1.27 -9.29
CA ALA A 69 0.42 0.57 -10.05
C ALA A 69 1.76 0.51 -9.28
N ALA A 70 2.16 1.61 -8.65
CA ALA A 70 3.39 1.68 -7.85
C ALA A 70 3.34 0.71 -6.66
N GLN A 71 2.21 0.63 -5.96
CA GLN A 71 2.00 -0.34 -4.88
C GLN A 71 2.05 -1.78 -5.39
N PHE A 72 1.39 -2.06 -6.50
CA PHE A 72 1.38 -3.41 -7.06
C PHE A 72 2.78 -3.91 -7.40
N ILE A 73 3.55 -3.10 -8.13
CA ILE A 73 4.93 -3.44 -8.53
C ILE A 73 5.81 -3.53 -7.29
N GLY A 74 5.75 -2.52 -6.42
CA GLY A 74 6.61 -2.42 -5.25
C GLY A 74 6.38 -3.54 -4.23
N TYR A 75 5.13 -3.78 -3.86
CA TYR A 75 4.77 -4.87 -2.95
C TYR A 75 5.00 -6.23 -3.61
N GLY A 76 4.74 -6.35 -4.93
CA GLY A 76 5.09 -7.53 -5.72
C GLY A 76 6.57 -7.90 -5.58
N LEU A 77 7.46 -6.93 -5.81
CA LEU A 77 8.91 -7.10 -5.70
C LEU A 77 9.35 -7.39 -4.25
N TYR A 78 8.75 -6.71 -3.27
CA TYR A 78 9.01 -6.97 -1.85
C TYR A 78 8.70 -8.43 -1.49
N TYR A 79 7.48 -8.90 -1.79
CA TYR A 79 7.06 -10.27 -1.48
C TYR A 79 7.88 -11.33 -2.23
N TRP A 80 8.22 -11.07 -3.49
CA TRP A 80 9.09 -11.96 -4.26
C TRP A 80 10.45 -12.17 -3.58
N LYS A 81 11.01 -11.12 -2.95
CA LYS A 81 12.32 -11.21 -2.27
C LYS A 81 12.26 -11.90 -0.91
N ILE A 82 11.18 -11.75 -0.15
CA ILE A 82 11.09 -12.33 1.20
C ILE A 82 10.56 -13.76 1.22
N LEU A 83 9.77 -14.17 0.22
CA LEU A 83 9.23 -15.53 0.16
C LEU A 83 10.37 -16.52 -0.12
N PRO A 84 10.43 -17.66 0.57
CA PRO A 84 11.47 -18.66 0.35
C PRO A 84 11.44 -19.17 -1.10
N SER A 85 12.60 -19.45 -1.68
CA SER A 85 12.71 -20.03 -3.02
C SER A 85 12.11 -21.43 -3.00
N GLY A 86 10.95 -21.61 -3.63
CA GLY A 86 10.20 -22.85 -3.59
C GLY A 86 8.79 -22.70 -4.17
N PRO A 87 7.87 -23.64 -3.87
CA PRO A 87 6.50 -23.60 -4.36
C PRO A 87 5.78 -22.30 -4.01
N SER A 88 5.94 -21.79 -2.79
CA SER A 88 5.28 -20.56 -2.33
C SER A 88 5.61 -19.33 -3.20
N ARG A 89 6.89 -19.13 -3.54
CA ARG A 89 7.30 -18.04 -4.44
C ARG A 89 6.74 -18.24 -5.86
N ARG A 90 6.67 -19.47 -6.36
CA ARG A 90 6.08 -19.77 -7.69
C ARG A 90 4.58 -19.47 -7.71
N TRP A 91 3.84 -19.93 -6.71
CA TRP A 91 2.40 -19.66 -6.58
C TRP A 91 2.11 -18.18 -6.43
N PHE A 92 2.91 -17.47 -5.61
CA PHE A 92 2.82 -16.02 -5.49
C PHE A 92 3.02 -15.31 -6.83
N LEU A 93 4.07 -15.67 -7.59
CA LEU A 93 4.32 -15.07 -8.90
C LEU A 93 3.22 -15.38 -9.93
N ALA A 94 2.70 -16.61 -9.93
CA ALA A 94 1.60 -17.00 -10.80
C ALA A 94 0.33 -16.18 -10.49
N PHE A 95 0.00 -16.04 -9.20
CA PHE A 95 -1.15 -15.25 -8.77
C PHE A 95 -0.96 -13.76 -9.03
N LEU A 96 0.25 -13.23 -8.80
CA LEU A 96 0.62 -11.84 -9.15
C LEU A 96 0.49 -11.61 -10.65
N GLY A 97 0.96 -12.54 -11.48
CA GLY A 97 0.82 -12.49 -12.93
C GLY A 97 -0.64 -12.49 -13.39
N LEU A 98 -1.48 -13.34 -12.78
CA LEU A 98 -2.92 -13.35 -13.04
C LEU A 98 -3.57 -12.00 -12.68
N CYS A 99 -3.25 -11.45 -11.50
CA CYS A 99 -3.73 -10.12 -11.10
C CYS A 99 -3.27 -9.02 -12.07
N ALA A 100 -2.02 -9.08 -12.56
CA ALA A 100 -1.50 -8.14 -13.55
C ALA A 100 -2.25 -8.24 -14.89
N ILE A 101 -2.53 -9.45 -15.36
CA ILE A 101 -3.29 -9.68 -16.60
C ILE A 101 -4.72 -9.17 -16.46
N LEU A 102 -5.41 -9.50 -15.36
CA LEU A 102 -6.77 -9.05 -15.11
C LEU A 102 -6.86 -7.54 -15.00
N THR A 103 -5.93 -6.92 -14.26
CA THR A 103 -5.85 -5.46 -14.13
C THR A 103 -5.53 -4.81 -15.46
N GLY A 104 -4.55 -5.34 -16.21
CA GLY A 104 -4.19 -4.81 -17.54
C GLY A 104 -5.33 -4.92 -18.54
N TRP A 105 -6.07 -6.02 -18.52
CA TRP A 105 -7.27 -6.22 -19.35
C TRP A 105 -8.40 -5.26 -18.95
N GLU A 106 -8.63 -5.06 -17.66
CA GLU A 106 -9.64 -4.11 -17.17
C GLU A 106 -9.29 -2.67 -17.57
N TYR A 107 -8.04 -2.26 -17.39
CA TYR A 107 -7.59 -0.92 -17.80
C TYR A 107 -7.57 -0.74 -19.32
N SER A 108 -7.33 -1.78 -20.11
CA SER A 108 -7.36 -1.65 -21.59
C SER A 108 -8.77 -1.59 -22.16
N THR A 109 -9.73 -2.29 -21.56
CA THR A 109 -11.10 -2.38 -22.07
C THR A 109 -12.05 -1.32 -21.49
N LYS A 110 -11.76 -0.82 -20.28
CA LYS A 110 -12.65 0.10 -19.54
C LYS A 110 -11.98 1.42 -19.18
N TRP A 111 -10.90 1.81 -19.87
CA TRP A 111 -10.17 3.04 -19.55
C TRP A 111 -11.06 4.29 -19.43
N SER A 112 -12.01 4.46 -20.35
CA SER A 112 -12.90 5.62 -20.39
C SER A 112 -13.77 5.76 -19.14
N SER A 113 -14.18 4.64 -18.53
CA SER A 113 -14.95 4.65 -17.28
C SER A 113 -14.04 4.64 -16.05
N LEU A 114 -12.94 3.88 -16.08
CA LEU A 114 -12.01 3.76 -14.96
C LEU A 114 -11.23 5.04 -14.68
N ALA A 115 -10.87 5.81 -15.71
CA ALA A 115 -10.20 7.10 -15.53
C ALA A 115 -11.06 8.13 -14.76
N GLN A 116 -12.34 7.83 -14.52
CA GLN A 116 -13.30 8.66 -13.81
C GLN A 116 -13.75 8.06 -12.45
N VAL A 117 -13.28 6.86 -12.07
CA VAL A 117 -13.61 6.23 -10.78
C VAL A 117 -12.39 5.58 -10.11
N PHE A 118 -12.49 5.29 -8.81
CA PHE A 118 -11.38 4.68 -8.05
C PHE A 118 -11.15 3.18 -8.35
N GLY A 119 -12.00 2.51 -9.13
CA GLY A 119 -11.79 1.09 -9.51
C GLY A 119 -11.68 0.17 -8.29
N GLY A 120 -12.57 0.31 -7.31
CA GLY A 120 -12.53 -0.33 -6.00
C GLY A 120 -12.53 -1.86 -6.06
N TYR A 121 -13.16 -2.48 -7.06
CA TYR A 121 -13.08 -3.93 -7.27
C TYR A 121 -11.66 -4.40 -7.61
N SER A 122 -10.99 -3.73 -8.55
CA SER A 122 -9.60 -4.05 -8.93
C SER A 122 -8.67 -3.81 -7.75
N TYR A 123 -8.89 -2.70 -7.02
CA TYR A 123 -8.15 -2.36 -5.82
C TYR A 123 -8.29 -3.44 -4.74
N PHE A 124 -9.52 -3.89 -4.48
CA PHE A 124 -9.83 -4.96 -3.53
C PHE A 124 -9.14 -6.27 -3.90
N ALA A 125 -9.29 -6.73 -5.14
CA ALA A 125 -8.72 -8.00 -5.60
C ALA A 125 -7.18 -8.01 -5.49
N MET A 126 -6.54 -6.89 -5.82
CA MET A 126 -5.07 -6.77 -5.77
C MET A 126 -4.54 -6.60 -4.35
N ASN A 127 -5.27 -5.98 -3.44
CA ASN A 127 -4.85 -5.96 -2.04
C ASN A 127 -5.01 -7.32 -1.37
N LEU A 128 -5.98 -8.13 -1.77
CA LEU A 128 -6.15 -9.48 -1.24
C LEU A 128 -4.90 -10.34 -1.46
N ILE A 129 -4.21 -10.25 -2.60
CA ILE A 129 -2.94 -10.99 -2.78
C ILE A 129 -1.92 -10.61 -1.72
N PHE A 130 -1.78 -9.33 -1.39
CA PHE A 130 -0.83 -8.88 -0.39
C PHE A 130 -1.26 -9.23 1.04
N VAL A 131 -2.56 -9.20 1.34
CA VAL A 131 -3.11 -9.64 2.62
C VAL A 131 -2.87 -11.14 2.82
N PHE A 132 -3.26 -11.99 1.85
CA PHE A 132 -3.05 -13.43 1.94
C PHE A 132 -1.57 -13.80 2.01
N THR A 133 -0.71 -13.10 1.25
CA THR A 133 0.73 -13.34 1.31
C THR A 133 1.33 -12.89 2.65
N SER A 134 0.80 -11.83 3.26
CA SER A 134 1.19 -11.41 4.62
C SER A 134 0.83 -12.48 5.65
N ILE A 135 -0.40 -12.99 5.59
CA ILE A 135 -0.89 -14.06 6.48
C ILE A 135 -0.02 -15.29 6.31
N PHE A 136 0.21 -15.73 5.06
CA PHE A 136 1.07 -16.87 4.76
C PHE A 136 2.48 -16.70 5.33
N TYR A 137 3.11 -15.54 5.13
CA TYR A 137 4.45 -15.25 5.66
C TYR A 137 4.50 -15.38 7.18
N LEU A 138 3.52 -14.82 7.88
CA LEU A 138 3.46 -14.84 9.34
C LEU A 138 3.18 -16.25 9.88
N VAL A 139 2.20 -16.96 9.32
CA VAL A 139 1.85 -18.33 9.73
C VAL A 139 3.04 -19.26 9.49
N HIS A 140 3.67 -19.20 8.33
CA HIS A 140 4.83 -20.02 8.02
C HIS A 140 6.05 -19.67 8.91
N GLY A 141 6.22 -18.40 9.27
CA GLY A 141 7.26 -17.97 10.21
C GLY A 141 7.09 -18.59 11.59
N VAL A 142 5.85 -18.57 12.12
CA VAL A 142 5.49 -19.17 13.42
C VAL A 142 5.64 -20.70 13.39
N LEU A 143 5.12 -21.37 12.37
CA LEU A 143 5.12 -22.84 12.29
C LEU A 143 6.51 -23.44 12.14
N ASN A 144 7.46 -22.70 11.57
CA ASN A 144 8.83 -23.18 11.35
C ASN A 144 9.84 -22.62 12.36
N ASP A 145 9.36 -21.98 13.43
CA ASP A 145 10.19 -21.31 14.45
C ASP A 145 11.29 -20.41 13.85
N ARG A 146 10.96 -19.73 12.74
CA ARG A 146 11.91 -18.87 12.02
C ARG A 146 11.78 -17.44 12.48
N SER A 147 12.92 -16.76 12.65
CA SER A 147 12.92 -15.33 12.92
C SER A 147 12.19 -14.55 11.81
N MET A 148 11.11 -13.86 12.17
CA MET A 148 10.30 -13.05 11.24
C MET A 148 10.85 -11.63 11.18
N THR A 149 11.92 -11.43 10.41
CA THR A 149 12.65 -10.15 10.31
C THR A 149 11.74 -8.97 9.95
N HIS A 150 10.70 -9.20 9.14
CA HIS A 150 9.82 -8.16 8.60
C HIS A 150 8.39 -8.16 9.18
N LYS A 151 8.15 -8.80 10.34
CA LYS A 151 6.80 -8.99 10.90
C LYS A 151 5.93 -7.72 10.97
N LEU A 152 6.53 -6.57 11.29
CA LEU A 152 5.80 -5.31 11.45
C LEU A 152 5.24 -4.80 10.12
N LEU A 153 5.99 -4.96 9.02
CA LEU A 153 5.52 -4.62 7.68
C LEU A 153 4.30 -5.47 7.27
N HIS A 154 4.29 -6.75 7.65
CA HIS A 154 3.16 -7.63 7.36
C HIS A 154 1.92 -7.28 8.17
N TYR A 155 2.06 -6.94 9.45
CA TYR A 155 0.93 -6.42 10.24
C TYR A 155 0.37 -5.13 9.64
N GLY A 156 1.26 -4.21 9.29
CA GLY A 156 0.88 -2.97 8.61
C GLY A 156 0.16 -3.23 7.28
N MET A 157 0.68 -4.14 6.46
CA MET A 157 0.06 -4.52 5.17
C MET A 157 -1.32 -5.14 5.37
N MET A 158 -1.49 -6.05 6.33
CA MET A 158 -2.79 -6.67 6.62
C MET A 158 -3.83 -5.62 7.04
N ILE A 159 -3.45 -4.71 7.95
CA ILE A 159 -4.35 -3.66 8.44
C ILE A 159 -4.69 -2.70 7.31
N TYR A 160 -3.68 -2.19 6.60
CA TYR A 160 -3.91 -1.17 5.58
C TYR A 160 -4.52 -1.75 4.32
N ALA A 161 -3.88 -2.73 3.67
CA ALA A 161 -4.40 -3.31 2.44
C ALA A 161 -5.75 -3.99 2.68
N GLY A 162 -5.95 -4.69 3.82
CA GLY A 162 -7.24 -5.27 4.17
C GLY A 162 -8.31 -4.20 4.42
N GLY A 163 -8.02 -3.22 5.28
CA GLY A 163 -8.96 -2.18 5.63
C GLY A 163 -9.30 -1.25 4.45
N SER A 164 -8.30 -0.79 3.69
CA SER A 164 -8.50 0.09 2.55
C SER A 164 -9.29 -0.61 1.44
N SER A 165 -9.09 -1.92 1.24
CA SER A 165 -9.89 -2.69 0.29
C SER A 165 -11.37 -2.66 0.59
N ILE A 166 -11.75 -2.79 1.86
CA ILE A 166 -13.14 -2.68 2.29
C ILE A 166 -13.63 -1.25 2.06
N VAL A 167 -12.82 -0.24 2.41
CA VAL A 167 -13.18 1.18 2.21
C VAL A 167 -13.47 1.49 0.74
N PHE A 168 -12.61 1.08 -0.19
CA PHE A 168 -12.78 1.36 -1.62
C PHE A 168 -13.90 0.51 -2.24
N LEU A 169 -14.07 -0.74 -1.82
CA LEU A 169 -15.20 -1.57 -2.26
C LEU A 169 -16.54 -0.97 -1.82
N LEU A 170 -16.62 -0.48 -0.58
CA LEU A 170 -17.80 0.23 -0.08
C LEU A 170 -17.96 1.59 -0.77
N GLY A 171 -16.89 2.32 -1.04
CA GLY A 171 -16.94 3.62 -1.73
C GLY A 171 -17.58 3.55 -3.11
N ASP A 172 -17.26 2.51 -3.90
CA ASP A 172 -17.88 2.31 -5.21
C ASP A 172 -19.37 1.96 -5.11
N LYS A 173 -19.77 1.18 -4.09
CA LYS A 173 -21.16 0.74 -3.87
C LYS A 173 -22.03 1.81 -3.22
N LEU A 174 -21.42 2.64 -2.39
CA LEU A 174 -22.07 3.69 -1.59
C LEU A 174 -21.81 5.07 -2.21
N SER A 175 -21.57 5.16 -3.51
CA SER A 175 -21.35 6.42 -4.23
C SER A 175 -22.48 7.44 -4.09
N GLN A 176 -23.63 7.03 -3.54
CA GLN A 176 -24.78 7.88 -3.17
C GLN A 176 -24.76 8.38 -1.71
N LEU A 177 -23.83 7.94 -0.87
CA LEU A 177 -23.66 8.34 0.53
C LEU A 177 -22.47 9.30 0.70
N ASP A 178 -22.42 10.00 1.84
CA ASP A 178 -21.26 10.85 2.17
C ASP A 178 -19.98 10.00 2.23
N TRP A 179 -19.04 10.30 1.32
CA TRP A 179 -17.76 9.60 1.15
C TRP A 179 -16.71 10.03 2.19
N LYS A 180 -16.96 11.11 2.93
CA LYS A 180 -16.00 11.66 3.91
C LYS A 180 -15.64 10.68 5.04
N PRO A 181 -16.57 9.91 5.64
CA PRO A 181 -16.22 8.94 6.67
C PRO A 181 -15.33 7.82 6.14
N LEU A 182 -15.56 7.36 4.90
CA LEU A 182 -14.74 6.35 4.25
C LEU A 182 -13.30 6.85 4.04
N LEU A 183 -13.14 8.08 3.54
CA LEU A 183 -11.81 8.68 3.42
C LEU A 183 -11.11 8.90 4.75
N PHE A 184 -11.86 9.29 5.78
CA PHE A 184 -11.33 9.41 7.14
C PHE A 184 -10.76 8.07 7.61
N ILE A 185 -11.52 6.98 7.45
CA ILE A 185 -11.06 5.63 7.84
C ILE A 185 -9.81 5.23 7.05
N ASN A 186 -9.79 5.43 5.73
CA ASN A 186 -8.63 5.11 4.90
C ASN A 186 -7.37 5.89 5.34
N LEU A 187 -7.54 7.17 5.71
CA LEU A 187 -6.44 7.99 6.18
C LEU A 187 -5.90 7.52 7.54
N VAL A 188 -6.78 7.16 8.47
CA VAL A 188 -6.38 6.56 9.76
C VAL A 188 -5.63 5.23 9.55
N LEU A 189 -6.16 4.35 8.69
CA LEU A 189 -5.51 3.08 8.35
C LEU A 189 -4.10 3.31 7.77
N PHE A 190 -3.95 4.32 6.92
CA PHE A 190 -2.66 4.65 6.32
C PHE A 190 -1.66 5.19 7.36
N MET A 191 -2.10 6.03 8.30
CA MET A 191 -1.25 6.49 9.40
C MET A 191 -0.80 5.34 10.32
N VAL A 192 -1.70 4.39 10.60
CA VAL A 192 -1.34 3.17 11.35
C VAL A 192 -0.25 2.38 10.61
N PHE A 193 -0.38 2.24 9.30
CA PHE A 193 0.62 1.57 8.47
C PHE A 193 1.97 2.28 8.45
N GLN A 194 1.98 3.62 8.38
CA GLN A 194 3.20 4.41 8.54
C GLN A 194 3.87 4.13 9.89
N GLY A 195 3.10 3.99 10.97
CA GLY A 195 3.62 3.62 12.29
C GLY A 195 4.31 2.25 12.30
N PHE A 196 3.68 1.23 11.71
CA PHE A 196 4.30 -0.09 11.56
C PHE A 196 5.59 -0.06 10.75
N TYR A 197 5.60 0.69 9.65
CA TYR A 197 6.79 0.82 8.82
C TYR A 197 7.90 1.59 9.53
N PHE A 198 7.59 2.68 10.23
CA PHE A 198 8.55 3.40 11.06
C PHE A 198 9.19 2.50 12.11
N ALA A 199 8.38 1.70 12.82
CA ALA A 199 8.87 0.74 13.80
C ALA A 199 9.76 -0.35 13.17
N GLN A 200 9.45 -0.79 11.94
CA GLN A 200 10.33 -1.69 11.19
C GLN A 200 11.68 -1.04 10.89
N LEU A 201 11.69 0.21 10.42
CA LEU A 201 12.92 0.95 10.14
C LEU A 201 13.76 1.15 11.40
N TRP A 202 13.11 1.42 12.53
CA TRP A 202 13.79 1.56 13.82
C TRP A 202 14.50 0.27 14.22
N LYS A 203 13.85 -0.88 14.03
CA LYS A 203 14.45 -2.19 14.27
C LYS A 203 15.68 -2.43 13.39
N VAL A 204 15.61 -2.07 12.10
CA VAL A 204 16.72 -2.22 11.14
C VAL A 204 17.89 -1.29 11.47
N ARG A 205 17.64 -0.11 12.04
CA ARG A 205 18.70 0.81 12.45
C ARG A 205 19.54 0.28 13.62
N ASN A 206 18.91 -0.48 14.52
CA ASN A 206 19.52 -0.95 15.78
C ASN A 206 20.10 -2.38 15.68
N SER A 207 19.94 -3.04 14.53
CA SER A 207 20.55 -4.33 14.20
C SER A 207 21.85 -4.15 13.42
#